data_AF-A0A1G2CGC6-F1
#
_entry.id   AF-A0A1G2CGC6-F1
#
_cell.length_a   1.000
_cell.length_b   1.000
_cell.length_c   1.000
_cell.angle_alpha   90.00
_cell.angle_beta   90.00
_cell.angle_gamma   90.00
#
_symmetry.space_group_name_H-M   'P 1'
#
loop_
_entity.id
_entity.type
_entity.pdbx_description
1 polymer ?
#
loop_
_entity_poly.entity_id
_entity_poly.type
_entity_poly.pdbx_seq_one_letter_code
_entity_poly.pdbx_strand_id
1 'polypeptide(L)'
;MTKKYISAFIALEIVVGSFGSVVFAQGTATGTRPIRENACAAFVTRIDALAGKVGERREKLQDHGEERKAKLDERWAEFAAKREAAREWRDENLNARIAKLEARNLTDAQKQAVAAFHAAMDAALDAKRDAVDAAVTAHHDGIKSLLETRKAAVEAAFTARSDAYKAAVEKAKADCAAGVDIKTVRDAFVTALKVAQEQFASARKANTDFNTKVKVLQATKKAALEKAHADFKAAVEAARAALKAALPKPTSSTTP
;
A
#
# COMPACT_ATOMS: atom_id res chain seq x y z
N MET A 1 15.95 -16.21 -2.88
CA MET A 1 14.66 -16.87 -2.62
C MET A 1 13.58 -15.86 -2.19
N THR A 2 13.12 -14.96 -3.06
CA THR A 2 12.21 -13.85 -2.67
C THR A 2 11.05 -13.66 -3.65
N LYS A 3 10.51 -14.77 -4.19
CA LYS A 3 9.37 -14.75 -5.12
C LYS A 3 8.00 -14.96 -4.45
N LYS A 4 7.93 -15.12 -3.13
CA LYS A 4 6.69 -15.51 -2.42
C LYS A 4 6.02 -14.46 -1.53
N TYR A 5 6.64 -13.30 -1.27
CA TYR A 5 6.16 -12.44 -0.16
C TYR A 5 5.44 -11.14 -0.55
N ILE A 6 5.26 -10.85 -1.85
CA ILE A 6 4.56 -9.63 -2.31
C ILE A 6 3.13 -9.93 -2.80
N SER A 7 2.76 -11.21 -2.96
CA SER A 7 1.47 -11.60 -3.55
C SER A 7 0.27 -11.56 -2.59
N ALA A 8 0.43 -11.15 -1.33
CA ALA A 8 -0.62 -11.29 -0.32
C ALA A 8 -1.46 -10.02 -0.03
N PHE A 9 -1.16 -8.86 -0.62
CA PHE A 9 -1.76 -7.59 -0.14
C PHE A 9 -2.62 -6.80 -1.11
N ILE A 10 -2.85 -7.27 -2.34
CA ILE A 10 -3.62 -6.49 -3.32
C ILE A 10 -4.81 -7.30 -3.83
N ALA A 11 -5.63 -7.71 -2.88
CA ALA A 11 -7.04 -7.91 -3.16
C ALA A 11 -7.80 -7.13 -2.08
N LEU A 12 -8.17 -5.89 -2.42
CA LEU A 12 -9.39 -5.33 -1.89
C LEU A 12 -10.54 -6.09 -2.59
N GLU A 13 -10.64 -7.39 -2.26
CA GLU A 13 -11.86 -8.15 -2.34
C GLU A 13 -12.78 -7.51 -1.31
N ILE A 14 -13.33 -6.35 -1.68
CA ILE A 14 -14.62 -5.96 -1.16
C ILE A 14 -15.50 -7.10 -1.63
N VAL A 15 -15.83 -7.99 -0.70
CA VAL A 15 -16.91 -8.95 -0.83
C VAL A 15 -18.09 -8.11 -1.29
N VAL A 16 -18.30 -8.11 -2.61
CA VAL A 16 -19.54 -7.70 -3.21
C VAL A 16 -20.46 -8.79 -2.71
N GLY A 17 -21.06 -8.56 -1.55
CA GLY A 17 -22.37 -9.13 -1.28
C GLY A 17 -23.21 -8.62 -2.44
N SER A 18 -23.29 -9.44 -3.49
CA SER A 18 -24.24 -9.35 -4.58
C SER A 18 -25.47 -8.77 -3.94
N PHE A 19 -25.85 -7.56 -4.35
CA PHE A 19 -27.23 -7.18 -4.16
C PHE A 19 -27.96 -8.25 -4.95
N GLY A 20 -28.39 -9.30 -4.24
CA GLY A 20 -29.09 -10.43 -4.81
C GLY A 20 -30.15 -9.81 -5.69
N SER A 21 -30.15 -10.22 -6.96
CA SER A 21 -31.12 -9.81 -7.95
C SER A 21 -32.46 -9.75 -7.24
N VAL A 22 -32.96 -8.53 -7.00
CA VAL A 22 -34.26 -8.39 -6.34
C VAL A 22 -35.24 -8.78 -7.42
N VAL A 23 -35.54 -10.08 -7.48
CA VAL A 23 -36.60 -10.64 -8.29
C VAL A 23 -37.89 -10.10 -7.68
N PHE A 24 -38.35 -8.96 -8.19
CA PHE A 24 -39.68 -8.47 -7.89
C PHE A 24 -40.65 -9.35 -8.65
N ALA A 25 -41.34 -10.24 -7.93
CA ALA A 25 -42.45 -11.02 -8.48
C ALA A 25 -43.46 -10.06 -9.12
N GLN A 26 -43.66 -10.20 -10.43
CA GLN A 26 -44.66 -9.45 -11.21
C GLN A 26 -46.03 -10.08 -10.95
N GLY A 27 -46.76 -9.54 -9.98
CA GLY A 27 -48.20 -9.80 -9.83
C GLY A 27 -49.00 -8.78 -10.61
N THR A 28 -49.62 -9.18 -11.73
CA THR A 28 -50.62 -8.37 -12.45
C THR A 28 -51.94 -8.43 -11.70
N ALA A 29 -52.29 -7.37 -10.96
CA ALA A 29 -53.63 -7.21 -10.39
C ALA A 29 -54.25 -5.92 -10.91
N THR A 30 -55.07 -6.07 -11.96
CA THR A 30 -56.07 -5.10 -12.38
C THR A 30 -57.18 -5.06 -11.33
N GLY A 31 -57.22 -3.99 -10.52
CA GLY A 31 -58.27 -3.79 -9.51
C GLY A 31 -58.17 -2.42 -8.84
N THR A 32 -59.22 -1.62 -9.00
CA THR A 32 -59.40 -0.26 -8.52
C THR A 32 -59.29 -0.10 -6.99
N ARG A 33 -58.26 0.65 -6.56
CA ARG A 33 -58.25 1.66 -5.46
C ARG A 33 -58.14 1.33 -3.94
N PRO A 34 -57.89 0.10 -3.43
CA PRO A 34 -57.20 -0.03 -2.13
C PRO A 34 -55.90 -0.87 -2.15
N ILE A 35 -55.57 -1.49 -3.29
CA ILE A 35 -54.36 -2.32 -3.43
C ILE A 35 -53.12 -1.45 -3.78
N ARG A 36 -53.33 -0.30 -4.43
CA ARG A 36 -52.24 0.63 -4.86
C ARG A 36 -51.53 1.32 -3.70
N GLU A 37 -52.24 1.78 -2.67
CA GLU A 37 -51.63 2.42 -1.49
C GLU A 37 -50.76 1.43 -0.71
N ASN A 38 -51.22 0.19 -0.55
CA ASN A 38 -50.44 -0.87 0.11
C ASN A 38 -49.18 -1.25 -0.68
N ALA A 39 -49.22 -1.24 -2.02
CA ALA A 39 -48.07 -1.60 -2.86
C ALA A 39 -46.97 -0.53 -2.87
N CYS A 40 -47.34 0.75 -2.91
CA CYS A 40 -46.39 1.87 -2.81
C CYS A 40 -45.80 1.97 -1.40
N ALA A 41 -46.62 1.86 -0.34
CA ALA A 41 -46.13 1.86 1.04
C ALA A 41 -45.14 0.71 1.29
N ALA A 42 -45.48 -0.52 0.88
CA ALA A 42 -44.58 -1.66 1.00
C ALA A 42 -43.29 -1.52 0.16
N PHE A 43 -43.35 -0.82 -0.98
CA PHE A 43 -42.16 -0.51 -1.78
C PHE A 43 -41.26 0.49 -1.07
N VAL A 44 -41.82 1.58 -0.53
CA VAL A 44 -41.10 2.62 0.21
C VAL A 44 -40.40 2.04 1.44
N THR A 45 -41.08 1.20 2.24
CA THR A 45 -40.45 0.52 3.38
C THR A 45 -39.26 -0.35 2.98
N ARG A 46 -39.36 -1.05 1.84
CA ARG A 46 -38.27 -1.91 1.34
C ARG A 46 -37.06 -1.11 0.85
N ILE A 47 -37.27 0.03 0.21
CA ILE A 47 -36.17 0.88 -0.27
C ILE A 47 -35.47 1.63 0.87
N ASP A 48 -36.19 2.02 1.93
CA ASP A 48 -35.59 2.62 3.14
C ASP A 48 -34.71 1.59 3.89
N ALA A 49 -35.17 0.34 4.01
CA ALA A 49 -34.35 -0.75 4.58
C ALA A 49 -33.08 -1.03 3.76
N LEU A 50 -33.13 -0.83 2.44
CA LEU A 50 -31.97 -0.96 1.56
C LEU A 50 -30.97 0.18 1.78
N ALA A 51 -31.44 1.41 2.01
CA ALA A 51 -30.59 2.56 2.32
C ALA A 51 -29.81 2.37 3.64
N GLY A 52 -30.43 1.81 4.67
CA GLY A 52 -29.75 1.47 5.94
C GLY A 52 -28.58 0.49 5.75
N LYS A 53 -28.77 -0.57 4.96
CA LYS A 53 -27.72 -1.56 4.65
C LYS A 53 -26.55 -0.98 3.85
N VAL A 54 -26.78 0.10 3.08
CA VAL A 54 -25.69 0.81 2.38
C VAL A 54 -24.80 1.54 3.38
N GLY A 55 -25.37 2.15 4.43
CA GLY A 55 -24.64 2.81 5.51
C GLY A 55 -23.71 1.85 6.26
N GLU A 56 -24.23 0.73 6.75
CA GLU A 56 -23.43 -0.28 7.48
C GLU A 56 -22.26 -0.83 6.64
N ARG A 57 -22.49 -1.02 5.33
CA ARG A 57 -21.44 -1.47 4.41
C ARG A 57 -20.33 -0.43 4.26
N ARG A 58 -20.65 0.87 4.34
CA ARG A 58 -19.67 1.95 4.29
C ARG A 58 -18.72 1.89 5.48
N GLU A 59 -19.28 1.76 6.66
CA GLU A 59 -18.53 1.74 7.92
C GLU A 59 -17.53 0.58 7.92
N LYS A 60 -17.98 -0.64 7.60
CA LYS A 60 -17.09 -1.81 7.47
C LYS A 60 -15.98 -1.62 6.44
N LEU A 61 -16.26 -0.92 5.36
CA LEU A 61 -15.28 -0.58 4.31
C LEU A 61 -14.19 0.37 4.84
N GLN A 62 -14.57 1.32 5.70
CA GLN A 62 -13.65 2.25 6.35
C GLN A 62 -12.79 1.53 7.39
N ASP A 63 -13.41 0.72 8.27
CA ASP A 63 -12.72 -0.06 9.30
C ASP A 63 -11.65 -0.97 8.68
N HIS A 64 -12.02 -1.74 7.66
CA HIS A 64 -11.06 -2.60 6.96
C HIS A 64 -9.96 -1.82 6.24
N GLY A 65 -10.22 -0.58 5.84
CA GLY A 65 -9.20 0.30 5.27
C GLY A 65 -8.17 0.71 6.31
N GLU A 66 -8.63 1.05 7.52
CA GLU A 66 -7.79 1.47 8.64
C GLU A 66 -6.98 0.31 9.21
N GLU A 67 -7.58 -0.87 9.39
CA GLU A 67 -6.87 -2.08 9.81
C GLU A 67 -5.70 -2.44 8.86
N ARG A 68 -5.93 -2.32 7.54
CA ARG A 68 -4.89 -2.61 6.54
C ARG A 68 -3.77 -1.59 6.59
N LYS A 69 -4.09 -0.31 6.84
CA LYS A 69 -3.10 0.76 7.01
C LYS A 69 -2.24 0.52 8.25
N ALA A 70 -2.87 0.20 9.39
CA ALA A 70 -2.18 -0.15 10.62
C ALA A 70 -1.20 -1.32 10.42
N LYS A 71 -1.64 -2.41 9.78
CA LYS A 71 -0.78 -3.56 9.47
C LYS A 71 0.39 -3.22 8.54
N LEU A 72 0.22 -2.26 7.64
CA LEU A 72 1.32 -1.79 6.79
C LEU A 72 2.36 -1.02 7.61
N ASP A 73 1.90 -0.14 8.50
CA ASP A 73 2.76 0.65 9.39
C ASP A 73 3.51 -0.24 10.40
N GLU A 74 2.85 -1.24 10.98
CA GLU A 74 3.49 -2.23 11.86
C GLU A 74 4.59 -3.00 11.15
N ARG A 75 4.33 -3.51 9.94
CA ARG A 75 5.34 -4.21 9.13
C ARG A 75 6.51 -3.31 8.80
N TRP A 76 6.24 -2.04 8.52
CA TRP A 76 7.29 -1.06 8.26
C TRP A 76 8.19 -0.87 9.48
N ALA A 77 7.60 -0.71 10.66
CA ALA A 77 8.33 -0.61 11.91
C ALA A 77 9.18 -1.86 12.18
N GLU A 78 8.64 -3.06 11.94
CA GLU A 78 9.39 -4.31 12.08
C GLU A 78 10.59 -4.38 11.12
N PHE A 79 10.42 -3.98 9.85
CA PHE A 79 11.52 -3.94 8.90
C PHE A 79 12.57 -2.88 9.24
N ALA A 80 12.16 -1.75 9.80
CA ALA A 80 13.09 -0.72 10.29
C ALA A 80 13.91 -1.27 11.47
N ALA A 81 13.26 -1.86 12.48
CA ALA A 81 13.93 -2.46 13.63
C ALA A 81 14.94 -3.55 13.24
N LYS A 82 14.57 -4.46 12.32
CA LYS A 82 15.48 -5.49 11.80
C LYS A 82 16.68 -4.90 11.05
N ARG A 83 16.48 -3.76 10.37
CA ARG A 83 17.57 -3.06 9.66
C ARG A 83 18.54 -2.42 10.65
N GLU A 84 18.05 -1.79 11.70
CA GLU A 84 18.89 -1.22 12.76
C GLU A 84 19.70 -2.31 13.50
N ALA A 85 19.05 -3.40 13.93
CA ALA A 85 19.78 -4.51 14.56
C ALA A 85 20.86 -5.10 13.64
N ALA A 86 20.60 -5.18 12.34
CA ALA A 86 21.59 -5.63 11.36
C ALA A 86 22.72 -4.61 11.10
N ARG A 87 22.52 -3.32 11.41
CA ARG A 87 23.55 -2.27 11.35
C ARG A 87 24.47 -2.36 12.55
N GLU A 88 23.88 -2.43 13.75
CA GLU A 88 24.60 -2.58 15.01
C GLU A 88 25.55 -3.78 14.96
N TRP A 89 25.05 -4.96 14.57
CA TRP A 89 25.89 -6.15 14.43
C TRP A 89 27.04 -5.99 13.42
N ARG A 90 26.84 -5.25 12.33
CA ARG A 90 27.89 -5.01 11.33
C ARG A 90 28.95 -4.05 11.86
N ASP A 91 28.55 -3.03 12.59
CA ASP A 91 29.46 -2.05 13.19
C ASP A 91 30.31 -2.69 14.28
N GLU A 92 29.70 -3.48 15.16
CA GLU A 92 30.42 -4.27 16.15
C GLU A 92 31.46 -5.18 15.49
N ASN A 93 31.09 -5.88 14.41
CA ASN A 93 32.01 -6.77 13.71
C ASN A 93 33.12 -6.01 12.96
N LEU A 94 32.84 -4.82 12.42
CA LEU A 94 33.88 -3.96 11.83
C LEU A 94 34.85 -3.51 12.91
N ASN A 95 34.35 -2.95 14.01
CA ASN A 95 35.16 -2.47 15.13
C ASN A 95 36.02 -3.61 15.72
N ALA A 96 35.45 -4.80 15.91
CA ALA A 96 36.19 -5.97 16.36
C ALA A 96 37.31 -6.40 15.39
N ARG A 97 37.13 -6.19 14.08
CA ARG A 97 38.17 -6.47 13.06
C ARG A 97 39.27 -5.42 13.08
N ILE A 98 38.92 -4.14 13.24
CA ILE A 98 39.89 -3.04 13.34
C ILE A 98 40.73 -3.20 14.62
N ALA A 99 40.10 -3.47 15.77
CA ALA A 99 40.82 -3.72 17.02
C ALA A 99 41.83 -4.87 16.91
N LYS A 100 41.49 -5.95 16.19
CA LYS A 100 42.42 -7.06 15.91
C LYS A 100 43.60 -6.66 15.01
N LEU A 101 43.42 -5.68 14.12
CA LEU A 101 44.51 -5.14 13.31
C LEU A 101 45.42 -4.24 14.14
N GLU A 102 44.84 -3.38 14.98
CA GLU A 102 45.57 -2.46 15.87
C GLU A 102 46.37 -3.18 16.95
N ALA A 103 45.90 -4.35 17.42
CA ALA A 103 46.62 -5.18 18.39
C ALA A 103 47.90 -5.84 17.82
N ARG A 104 48.16 -5.72 16.52
CA ARG A 104 49.43 -6.19 15.92
C ARG A 104 50.54 -5.21 16.24
N ASN A 105 51.80 -5.68 16.18
CA ASN A 105 52.97 -4.83 16.38
C ASN A 105 53.19 -3.93 15.14
N LEU A 106 52.32 -2.94 14.97
CA LEU A 106 52.31 -1.99 13.87
C LEU A 106 53.23 -0.81 14.17
N THR A 107 53.92 -0.32 13.14
CA THR A 107 54.62 0.97 13.22
C THR A 107 53.62 2.12 13.28
N ASP A 108 54.03 3.31 13.72
CA ASP A 108 53.12 4.46 13.82
C ASP A 108 52.53 4.86 12.46
N ALA A 109 53.29 4.73 11.37
CA ALA A 109 52.79 4.93 10.01
C ALA A 109 51.70 3.91 9.63
N GLN A 110 51.84 2.65 10.05
CA GLN A 110 50.85 1.61 9.82
C GLN A 110 49.59 1.82 10.66
N LYS A 111 49.73 2.28 11.90
CA LYS A 111 48.58 2.67 12.75
C LYS A 111 47.80 3.81 12.12
N GLN A 112 48.47 4.84 11.60
CA GLN A 112 47.81 5.92 10.86
C GLN A 112 47.05 5.40 9.62
N ALA A 113 47.63 4.45 8.89
CA ALA A 113 46.95 3.85 7.74
C ALA A 113 45.72 3.01 8.13
N VAL A 114 45.78 2.28 9.26
CA VAL A 114 44.62 1.55 9.81
C VAL A 114 43.52 2.51 10.25
N ALA A 115 43.86 3.60 10.93
CA ALA A 115 42.90 4.64 11.31
C ALA A 115 42.25 5.29 10.07
N ALA A 116 43.04 5.62 9.05
CA ALA A 116 42.52 6.16 7.79
C ALA A 116 41.61 5.16 7.06
N PHE A 117 41.96 3.87 7.07
CA PHE A 117 41.09 2.81 6.54
C PHE A 117 39.78 2.71 7.31
N HIS A 118 39.83 2.74 8.64
CA HIS A 118 38.63 2.67 9.48
C HIS A 118 37.70 3.85 9.20
N ALA A 119 38.23 5.08 9.20
CA ALA A 119 37.47 6.27 8.85
C ALA A 119 36.84 6.21 7.44
N ALA A 120 37.58 5.67 6.45
CA ALA A 120 37.05 5.46 5.11
C ALA A 120 35.93 4.41 5.06
N MET A 121 35.97 3.39 5.92
CA MET A 121 34.92 2.37 6.03
C MET A 121 33.66 2.90 6.69
N ASP A 122 33.81 3.68 7.75
CA ASP A 122 32.68 4.34 8.41
C ASP A 122 31.98 5.30 7.43
N ALA A 123 32.75 6.16 6.75
CA ALA A 123 32.20 7.06 5.73
C ALA A 123 31.48 6.32 4.59
N ALA A 124 32.03 5.19 4.13
CA ALA A 124 31.39 4.38 3.09
C ALA A 124 30.11 3.69 3.59
N LEU A 125 30.10 3.21 4.84
CA LEU A 125 28.92 2.61 5.46
C LEU A 125 27.81 3.63 5.64
N ASP A 126 28.14 4.82 6.13
CA ASP A 126 27.17 5.90 6.36
C ASP A 126 26.57 6.38 5.03
N ALA A 127 27.40 6.64 4.01
CA ALA A 127 26.90 6.99 2.68
C ALA A 127 25.95 5.92 2.10
N LYS A 128 26.28 4.63 2.33
CA LYS A 128 25.40 3.53 1.93
C LYS A 128 24.10 3.52 2.73
N ARG A 129 24.16 3.74 4.04
CA ARG A 129 22.99 3.76 4.92
C ARG A 129 22.03 4.85 4.51
N ASP A 130 22.53 6.06 4.30
CA ASP A 130 21.75 7.22 3.86
C ASP A 130 21.05 6.95 2.54
N ALA A 131 21.79 6.42 1.55
CA ALA A 131 21.23 6.09 0.25
C ALA A 131 20.14 4.98 0.34
N VAL A 132 20.36 3.97 1.17
CA VAL A 132 19.39 2.89 1.41
C VAL A 132 18.15 3.41 2.12
N ASP A 133 18.30 4.21 3.18
CA ASP A 133 17.17 4.77 3.93
C ASP A 133 16.36 5.73 3.07
N ALA A 134 17.01 6.61 2.30
CA ALA A 134 16.32 7.48 1.36
C ALA A 134 15.50 6.67 0.35
N ALA A 135 16.07 5.62 -0.25
CA ALA A 135 15.37 4.77 -1.22
C ALA A 135 14.20 3.99 -0.59
N VAL A 136 14.38 3.54 0.65
CA VAL A 136 13.39 2.77 1.42
C VAL A 136 12.24 3.70 1.81
N THR A 137 12.51 4.86 2.40
CA THR A 137 11.51 5.89 2.75
C THR A 137 10.73 6.36 1.53
N ALA A 138 11.40 6.73 0.44
CA ALA A 138 10.72 7.16 -0.79
C ALA A 138 9.78 6.09 -1.35
N HIS A 139 10.16 4.81 -1.27
CA HIS A 139 9.30 3.70 -1.69
C HIS A 139 8.05 3.57 -0.82
N HIS A 140 8.22 3.66 0.50
CA HIS A 140 7.13 3.57 1.46
C HIS A 140 6.16 4.74 1.34
N ASP A 141 6.66 5.96 1.25
CA ASP A 141 5.84 7.16 1.11
C ASP A 141 5.12 7.17 -0.23
N GLY A 142 5.78 6.70 -1.29
CA GLY A 142 5.14 6.44 -2.58
C GLY A 142 3.97 5.46 -2.47
N ILE A 143 4.14 4.33 -1.76
CA ILE A 143 3.05 3.38 -1.53
C ILE A 143 1.91 4.02 -0.72
N LYS A 144 2.22 4.75 0.36
CA LYS A 144 1.21 5.46 1.17
C LYS A 144 0.41 6.44 0.32
N SER A 145 1.08 7.27 -0.47
CA SER A 145 0.43 8.22 -1.37
C SER A 145 -0.50 7.53 -2.38
N LEU A 146 -0.06 6.41 -2.98
CA LEU A 146 -0.90 5.62 -3.88
C LEU A 146 -2.12 5.02 -3.16
N LEU A 147 -1.98 4.58 -1.91
CA LEU A 147 -3.08 4.05 -1.11
C LEU A 147 -4.09 5.14 -0.75
N GLU A 148 -3.64 6.31 -0.32
CA GLU A 148 -4.53 7.45 -0.01
C GLU A 148 -5.28 7.92 -1.26
N THR A 149 -4.60 8.02 -2.41
CA THR A 149 -5.24 8.33 -3.69
C THR A 149 -6.32 7.31 -4.03
N ARG A 150 -6.04 6.03 -3.81
CA ARG A 150 -7.00 4.95 -4.05
C ARG A 150 -8.18 5.00 -3.06
N LYS A 151 -7.93 5.28 -1.79
CA LYS A 151 -8.96 5.45 -0.76
C LYS A 151 -9.90 6.59 -1.14
N ALA A 152 -9.35 7.77 -1.47
CA ALA A 152 -10.13 8.93 -1.87
C ALA A 152 -11.00 8.65 -3.10
N ALA A 153 -10.46 7.98 -4.13
CA ALA A 153 -11.23 7.62 -5.32
C ALA A 153 -12.38 6.64 -5.00
N VAL A 154 -12.16 5.66 -4.12
CA VAL A 154 -13.21 4.70 -3.71
C VAL A 154 -14.27 5.38 -2.85
N GLU A 155 -13.90 6.23 -1.91
CA GLU A 155 -14.83 7.01 -1.08
C GLU A 155 -15.68 7.96 -1.93
N ALA A 156 -15.07 8.64 -2.91
CA ALA A 156 -15.81 9.49 -3.85
C ALA A 156 -16.81 8.68 -4.68
N ALA A 157 -16.40 7.53 -5.22
CA ALA A 157 -17.27 6.64 -5.97
C ALA A 157 -18.43 6.08 -5.11
N PHE A 158 -18.14 5.73 -3.85
CA PHE A 158 -19.15 5.26 -2.92
C PHE A 158 -20.14 6.36 -2.56
N THR A 159 -19.65 7.58 -2.29
CA THR A 159 -20.48 8.74 -1.97
C THR A 159 -21.41 9.06 -3.15
N ALA A 160 -20.87 9.18 -4.37
CA ALA A 160 -21.67 9.41 -5.58
C ALA A 160 -22.75 8.34 -5.78
N ARG A 161 -22.40 7.06 -5.55
CA ARG A 161 -23.37 5.97 -5.60
C ARG A 161 -24.45 6.16 -4.52
N SER A 162 -24.07 6.39 -3.27
CA SER A 162 -25.01 6.60 -2.15
C SER A 162 -25.99 7.73 -2.44
N ASP A 163 -25.50 8.85 -2.98
CA ASP A 163 -26.34 10.00 -3.33
C ASP A 163 -27.30 9.67 -4.49
N ALA A 164 -26.85 8.89 -5.48
CA ALA A 164 -27.73 8.39 -6.54
C ALA A 164 -28.83 7.45 -5.99
N TYR A 165 -28.51 6.60 -5.00
CA TYR A 165 -29.52 5.78 -4.32
C TYR A 165 -30.53 6.66 -3.57
N LYS A 166 -30.07 7.64 -2.79
CA LYS A 166 -30.97 8.58 -2.08
C LYS A 166 -31.88 9.32 -3.05
N ALA A 167 -31.33 9.87 -4.14
CA ALA A 167 -32.11 10.55 -5.16
C ALA A 167 -33.15 9.64 -5.81
N ALA A 168 -32.80 8.37 -6.09
CA ALA A 168 -33.73 7.39 -6.63
C ALA A 168 -34.85 7.04 -5.63
N VAL A 169 -34.53 6.95 -4.34
CA VAL A 169 -35.52 6.71 -3.26
C VAL A 169 -36.49 7.89 -3.14
N GLU A 170 -35.98 9.12 -3.07
CA GLU A 170 -36.81 10.31 -2.94
C GLU A 170 -37.69 10.52 -4.18
N LYS A 171 -37.15 10.25 -5.38
CA LYS A 171 -37.95 10.23 -6.61
C LYS A 171 -39.06 9.17 -6.55
N ALA A 172 -38.76 7.97 -6.11
CA ALA A 172 -39.76 6.91 -5.99
C ALA A 172 -40.88 7.26 -4.99
N LYS A 173 -40.53 7.89 -3.86
CA LYS A 173 -41.51 8.41 -2.89
C LYS A 173 -42.41 9.49 -3.52
N ALA A 174 -41.81 10.44 -4.23
CA ALA A 174 -42.54 11.50 -4.92
C ALA A 174 -43.48 10.95 -6.00
N ASP A 175 -43.00 10.02 -6.83
CA ASP A 175 -43.81 9.39 -7.88
C ASP A 175 -44.96 8.56 -7.29
N CYS A 176 -44.73 7.85 -6.18
CA CYS A 176 -45.78 7.16 -5.44
C CYS A 176 -46.83 8.13 -4.87
N ALA A 177 -46.41 9.26 -4.29
CA ALA A 177 -47.32 10.28 -3.77
C ALA A 177 -48.12 10.98 -4.88
N ALA A 178 -47.52 11.13 -6.08
CA ALA A 178 -48.18 11.66 -7.27
C ALA A 178 -49.13 10.66 -7.95
N GLY A 179 -49.25 9.42 -7.46
CA GLY A 179 -50.14 8.40 -8.00
C GLY A 179 -49.65 7.77 -9.30
N VAL A 180 -48.34 7.87 -9.61
CA VAL A 180 -47.72 7.19 -10.75
C VAL A 180 -47.89 5.67 -10.60
N ASP A 181 -48.08 4.96 -11.71
CA ASP A 181 -48.25 3.52 -11.68
C ASP A 181 -47.01 2.82 -11.09
N ILE A 182 -47.23 1.92 -10.11
CA ILE A 182 -46.16 1.25 -9.36
C ILE A 182 -45.16 0.50 -10.25
N LYS A 183 -45.58 -0.03 -11.40
CA LYS A 183 -44.67 -0.68 -12.34
C LYS A 183 -43.68 0.34 -12.89
N THR A 184 -44.19 1.52 -13.28
CA THR A 184 -43.38 2.64 -13.77
C THR A 184 -42.40 3.13 -12.70
N VAL A 185 -42.86 3.28 -11.46
CA VAL A 185 -41.98 3.68 -10.32
C VAL A 185 -40.86 2.66 -10.11
N ARG A 186 -41.17 1.37 -10.13
CA ARG A 186 -40.17 0.29 -9.97
C ARG A 186 -39.16 0.27 -11.12
N ASP A 187 -39.63 0.37 -12.36
CA ASP A 187 -38.77 0.33 -13.54
C ASP A 187 -37.81 1.54 -13.56
N ALA A 188 -38.31 2.73 -13.21
CA ALA A 188 -37.49 3.93 -13.07
C ALA A 188 -36.45 3.79 -11.94
N PHE A 189 -36.85 3.28 -10.78
CA PHE A 189 -35.94 3.03 -9.66
C PHE A 189 -34.82 2.04 -10.03
N VAL A 190 -35.18 0.88 -10.60
CA VAL A 190 -34.20 -0.13 -11.03
C VAL A 190 -33.23 0.44 -12.08
N THR A 191 -33.74 1.25 -13.01
CA THR A 191 -32.90 1.90 -14.02
C THR A 191 -31.90 2.85 -13.37
N ALA A 192 -32.34 3.69 -12.43
CA ALA A 192 -31.45 4.58 -11.69
C ALA A 192 -30.36 3.81 -10.92
N LEU A 193 -30.71 2.68 -10.30
CA LEU A 193 -29.74 1.83 -9.60
C LEU A 193 -28.71 1.18 -10.54
N LYS A 194 -29.13 0.76 -11.74
CA LYS A 194 -28.21 0.21 -12.75
C LYS A 194 -27.19 1.26 -13.19
N VAL A 195 -27.65 2.47 -13.49
CA VAL A 195 -26.78 3.60 -13.85
C VAL A 195 -25.77 3.89 -12.73
N ALA A 196 -26.21 3.98 -11.48
CA ALA A 196 -25.34 4.20 -10.34
C ALA A 196 -24.30 3.07 -10.16
N GLN A 197 -24.70 1.83 -10.42
CA GLN A 197 -23.80 0.67 -10.36
C GLN A 197 -22.75 0.69 -11.48
N GLU A 198 -23.13 1.06 -12.70
CA GLU A 198 -22.22 1.20 -13.84
C GLU A 198 -21.20 2.32 -13.62
N GLN A 199 -21.64 3.46 -13.10
CA GLN A 199 -20.75 4.57 -12.72
C GLN A 199 -19.74 4.14 -11.64
N PHE A 200 -20.19 3.42 -10.62
CA PHE A 200 -19.31 2.86 -9.59
C PHE A 200 -18.31 1.85 -10.16
N ALA A 201 -18.75 0.98 -11.06
CA ALA A 201 -17.87 0.02 -11.73
C ALA A 201 -16.81 0.71 -12.60
N SER A 202 -17.18 1.78 -13.32
CA SER A 202 -16.27 2.60 -14.10
C SER A 202 -15.23 3.30 -13.22
N ALA A 203 -15.67 3.92 -12.12
CA ALA A 203 -14.79 4.57 -11.16
C ALA A 203 -13.78 3.59 -10.53
N ARG A 204 -14.16 2.33 -10.31
CA ARG A 204 -13.24 1.27 -9.87
C ARG A 204 -12.21 0.89 -10.94
N LYS A 205 -12.61 0.84 -12.21
CA LYS A 205 -11.70 0.52 -13.33
C LYS A 205 -10.67 1.62 -13.57
N ALA A 206 -11.03 2.89 -13.37
CA ALA A 206 -10.08 4.00 -13.47
C ALA A 206 -8.89 3.89 -12.48
N ASN A 207 -8.97 2.98 -11.50
CA ASN A 207 -7.94 2.74 -10.49
C ASN A 207 -7.09 1.47 -10.76
N THR A 208 -7.13 0.91 -11.97
CA THR A 208 -6.40 -0.33 -12.32
C THR A 208 -4.89 -0.19 -12.35
N ASP A 209 -4.37 1.04 -12.42
CA ASP A 209 -2.94 1.28 -12.58
C ASP A 209 -2.14 1.20 -11.27
N PHE A 210 -2.80 0.94 -10.13
CA PHE A 210 -2.14 0.82 -8.83
C PHE A 210 -0.96 -0.17 -8.85
N ASN A 211 -1.18 -1.36 -9.42
CA ASN A 211 -0.14 -2.39 -9.50
C ASN A 211 1.03 -1.96 -10.39
N THR A 212 0.75 -1.26 -11.48
CA THR A 212 1.77 -0.72 -12.38
C THR A 212 2.61 0.32 -11.66
N LYS A 213 1.97 1.26 -10.94
CA LYS A 213 2.66 2.30 -10.15
C LYS A 213 3.50 1.69 -9.02
N VAL A 214 3.00 0.66 -8.34
CA VAL A 214 3.78 -0.07 -7.31
C VAL A 214 5.00 -0.76 -7.92
N LYS A 215 4.87 -1.40 -9.10
CA LYS A 215 6.02 -2.02 -9.78
C LYS A 215 7.09 -0.99 -10.16
N VAL A 216 6.68 0.21 -10.59
CA VAL A 216 7.61 1.32 -10.84
C VAL A 216 8.35 1.70 -9.56
N LEU A 217 7.64 1.91 -8.44
CA LEU A 217 8.26 2.21 -7.15
C LEU A 217 9.23 1.10 -6.69
N GLN A 218 8.92 -0.17 -6.96
CA GLN A 218 9.81 -1.29 -6.66
C GLN A 218 11.07 -1.27 -7.53
N ALA A 219 10.93 -0.99 -8.83
CA ALA A 219 12.05 -0.88 -9.76
C ALA A 219 12.98 0.28 -9.36
N THR A 220 12.41 1.45 -9.04
CA THR A 220 13.18 2.61 -8.56
C THR A 220 13.94 2.30 -7.28
N LYS A 221 13.28 1.70 -6.29
CA LYS A 221 13.94 1.25 -5.05
C LYS A 221 15.07 0.27 -5.37
N LYS A 222 14.82 -0.74 -6.21
CA LYS A 222 15.83 -1.73 -6.57
C LYS A 222 17.06 -1.08 -7.19
N ALA A 223 16.87 -0.20 -8.17
CA ALA A 223 17.98 0.50 -8.83
C ALA A 223 18.79 1.35 -7.84
N ALA A 224 18.12 2.07 -6.93
CA ALA A 224 18.80 2.85 -5.90
C ALA A 224 19.62 1.97 -4.94
N LEU A 225 19.08 0.81 -4.53
CA LEU A 225 19.79 -0.15 -3.69
C LEU A 225 20.98 -0.79 -4.41
N GLU A 226 20.85 -1.12 -5.70
CA GLU A 226 21.95 -1.64 -6.51
C GLU A 226 23.07 -0.60 -6.64
N LYS A 227 22.72 0.66 -6.89
CA LYS A 227 23.67 1.77 -6.93
C LYS A 227 24.40 1.96 -5.59
N ALA A 228 23.66 2.03 -4.48
CA ALA A 228 24.27 2.17 -3.15
C ALA A 228 25.24 1.02 -2.82
N HIS A 229 24.94 -0.21 -3.25
CA HIS A 229 25.87 -1.33 -3.11
C HIS A 229 27.10 -1.22 -4.01
N ALA A 230 26.94 -0.77 -5.25
CA ALA A 230 28.06 -0.58 -6.17
C ALA A 230 29.01 0.51 -5.67
N ASP A 231 28.47 1.65 -5.23
CA ASP A 231 29.22 2.77 -4.67
C ASP A 231 29.98 2.35 -3.40
N PHE A 232 29.31 1.63 -2.49
CA PHE A 232 29.95 1.06 -1.31
C PHE A 232 31.10 0.11 -1.67
N LYS A 233 30.88 -0.79 -2.63
CA LYS A 233 31.92 -1.73 -3.06
C LYS A 233 33.14 -0.99 -3.62
N ALA A 234 32.92 0.04 -4.44
CA ALA A 234 34.01 0.85 -4.98
C ALA A 234 34.80 1.55 -3.86
N ALA A 235 34.11 2.15 -2.89
CA ALA A 235 34.73 2.79 -1.73
C ALA A 235 35.54 1.79 -0.87
N VAL A 236 35.00 0.60 -0.64
CA VAL A 236 35.68 -0.48 0.10
C VAL A 236 36.95 -0.93 -0.60
N GLU A 237 36.90 -1.15 -1.91
CA GLU A 237 38.08 -1.57 -2.67
C GLU A 237 39.16 -0.47 -2.71
N ALA A 238 38.77 0.80 -2.83
CA ALA A 238 39.70 1.92 -2.75
C ALA A 238 40.38 2.01 -1.37
N ALA A 239 39.63 1.90 -0.27
CA ALA A 239 40.20 1.93 1.08
C ALA A 239 41.12 0.72 1.34
N ARG A 240 40.74 -0.48 0.88
CA ARG A 240 41.58 -1.68 0.98
C ARG A 240 42.88 -1.53 0.21
N ALA A 241 42.83 -0.96 -1.00
CA ALA A 241 44.03 -0.72 -1.79
C ALA A 241 44.98 0.27 -1.07
N ALA A 242 44.44 1.34 -0.49
CA ALA A 242 45.21 2.30 0.30
C ALA A 242 45.85 1.66 1.54
N LEU A 243 45.08 0.87 2.30
CA LEU A 243 45.61 0.14 3.45
C LEU A 243 46.71 -0.84 3.06
N LYS A 244 46.50 -1.59 1.97
CA LYS A 244 47.48 -2.57 1.48
C LYS A 244 48.77 -1.91 1.01
N ALA A 245 48.71 -0.72 0.42
CA ALA A 245 49.89 0.04 0.04
C ALA A 245 50.71 0.49 1.26
N ALA A 246 50.06 0.74 2.40
CA ALA A 246 50.71 1.17 3.63
C ALA A 246 51.24 0.02 4.51
N LEU A 247 50.74 -1.21 4.31
CA LEU A 247 51.23 -2.40 5.02
C LEU A 247 52.35 -3.08 4.20
N PRO A 248 53.53 -3.36 4.79
CA PRO A 248 54.62 -4.03 4.09
C PRO A 248 54.21 -5.46 3.67
N LYS A 249 54.72 -5.93 2.51
CA LYS A 249 54.63 -7.35 2.13
C LYS A 249 55.31 -8.20 3.21
N PRO A 250 54.79 -9.39 3.56
CA PRO A 250 55.49 -10.30 4.44
C PRO A 250 56.83 -10.64 3.79
N THR A 251 57.93 -10.12 4.35
CA THR A 251 59.27 -10.57 4.02
C THR A 251 59.38 -11.98 4.60
N SER A 252 59.47 -12.98 3.73
CA SER A 252 59.93 -14.31 4.10
C SER A 252 61.27 -14.15 4.82
N SER A 253 61.30 -14.45 6.11
CA SER A 253 62.51 -14.45 6.92
C SER A 253 63.56 -15.34 6.26
N THR A 254 64.54 -14.75 5.60
CA THR A 254 65.81 -15.40 5.35
C THR A 254 66.67 -15.07 6.56
N THR A 255 66.67 -15.99 7.52
CA THR A 255 67.62 -15.99 8.64
C THR A 255 68.91 -16.67 8.14
N PRO A 256 70.10 -16.08 8.33
CA PRO A 256 71.38 -16.75 8.05
C PRO A 256 71.66 -17.89 9.03
#